data_AF-X1H1F7-F1
#
_entry.id   AF-X1H1F7-F1
#
_cell.length_a   1.000
_cell.length_b   1.000
_cell.length_c   1.000
_cell.angle_alpha   90.00
_cell.angle_beta   90.00
_cell.angle_gamma   90.00
#
_symmetry.space_group_name_H-M   'P 1'
#
loop_
_entity.id
_entity.type
_entity.pdbx_description
1 polymer ?
#
loop_
_entity_poly.entity_id
_entity_poly.type
_entity_poly.pdbx_seq_one_letter_code
_entity_poly.pdbx_strand_id
1 'polypeptide(L)' 'MTDKKQVYKGIVKSGRGAGAGEMSAPGVLEGFRQLTGLAVIPGTLNIDLTEVFDLSLLNYASFVDLGMP' A
#
# COMPACT_ATOMS: atom_id res chain seq x y z
N MET A 1 -8.28 9.50 21.93
CA MET A 1 -9.24 9.30 20.82
C MET A 1 -9.41 7.82 20.66
N THR A 2 -10.65 7.31 20.69
CA THR A 2 -10.92 5.88 20.50
C THR A 2 -10.54 5.52 19.07
N ASP A 3 -9.54 4.66 18.89
CA ASP A 3 -9.21 4.09 17.58
C ASP A 3 -10.44 3.37 17.04
N LYS A 4 -11.23 4.05 16.21
CA LYS A 4 -12.34 3.44 15.50
C LYS A 4 -11.73 2.53 14.44
N LYS A 5 -11.70 1.24 14.73
CA LYS A 5 -11.32 0.20 13.78
C LYS A 5 -12.35 0.19 12.64
N GLN A 6 -11.99 0.73 11.48
CA GLN A 6 -12.78 0.58 10.26
C GLN A 6 -12.43 -0.77 9.63
N VAL A 7 -13.45 -1.55 9.26
CA VAL A 7 -13.28 -2.84 8.59
C VAL A 7 -13.79 -2.73 7.16
N TYR A 8 -12.90 -2.91 6.20
CA TYR A 8 -13.23 -2.94 4.78
C TYR A 8 -13.38 -4.38 4.27
N LYS A 9 -14.31 -4.58 3.34
CA LYS A 9 -14.51 -5.85 2.63
C LYS A 9 -14.42 -5.63 1.12
N GLY A 10 -13.86 -6.59 0.41
CA GLY A 10 -13.74 -6.52 -1.04
C GLY A 10 -13.32 -7.85 -1.67
N ILE A 11 -13.25 -7.84 -2.99
CA ILE A 11 -12.92 -8.99 -3.83
C ILE A 11 -11.50 -8.79 -4.37
N VAL A 12 -10.66 -9.80 -4.24
CA VAL A 12 -9.33 -9.80 -4.86
C VAL A 12 -9.48 -9.73 -6.38
N LYS A 13 -8.78 -8.79 -7.03
CA LYS A 13 -8.75 -8.69 -8.49
C LYS A 13 -7.34 -8.60 -9.04
N SER A 14 -7.17 -9.20 -10.21
CA SER A 14 -5.95 -9.05 -10.99
C SER A 14 -5.84 -7.62 -11.51
N GLY A 15 -4.63 -7.07 -11.45
CA GLY A 15 -4.28 -5.81 -12.10
C GLY A 15 -3.44 -6.03 -13.36
N ARG A 16 -2.87 -4.96 -13.91
CA ARG A 16 -1.93 -5.00 -15.05
C ARG A 16 -0.44 -5.04 -14.64
N GLY A 17 -0.15 -5.33 -13.36
CA GLY A 17 1.22 -5.41 -12.85
C GLY A 17 1.86 -4.07 -12.45
N ALA A 18 1.09 -2.99 -12.35
CA ALA A 18 1.60 -1.65 -11.96
C ALA A 18 2.40 -1.70 -10.64
N GLY A 19 1.83 -2.30 -9.59
CA GLY A 19 2.51 -2.41 -8.30
C GLY A 19 3.84 -3.19 -8.35
N ALA A 20 3.96 -4.20 -9.23
CA ALA A 20 5.24 -4.89 -9.40
C ALA A 20 6.27 -4.00 -10.11
N GLY A 21 5.84 -3.18 -11.08
CA GLY A 21 6.68 -2.19 -11.74
C GLY A 21 7.15 -1.10 -10.78
N GLU A 22 6.24 -0.52 -10.00
CA GLU A 22 6.54 0.51 -9.00
C GLU A 22 7.49 -0.02 -7.91
N MET A 23 7.25 -1.23 -7.41
CA MET A 23 8.09 -1.87 -6.41
C MET A 23 9.39 -2.48 -6.96
N SER A 24 9.62 -2.43 -8.28
CA SER A 24 10.91 -2.84 -8.86
C SER A 24 12.04 -1.84 -8.55
N ALA A 25 11.69 -0.60 -8.19
CA ALA A 25 12.64 0.39 -7.75
C ALA A 25 13.22 0.00 -6.38
N PRO A 26 14.56 -0.16 -6.25
CA PRO A 26 15.17 -0.60 -5.00
C PRO A 26 14.83 0.26 -3.77
N GLY A 27 14.67 1.58 -3.96
CA GLY A 27 14.31 2.51 -2.88
C GLY A 27 12.92 2.26 -2.30
N VAL A 28 11.96 1.80 -3.12
CA VAL A 28 10.58 1.56 -2.70
C VAL A 28 10.49 0.40 -1.71
N LEU A 29 11.11 -0.73 -2.02
CA LEU A 29 11.11 -1.90 -1.13
C LEU A 29 11.83 -1.63 0.19
N GLU A 30 12.95 -0.92 0.13
CA GLU A 30 13.70 -0.54 1.32
C GLU A 30 12.92 0.45 2.19
N GLY A 31 12.29 1.46 1.59
CA GLY A 31 11.42 2.41 2.29
C GLY A 31 10.26 1.71 3.00
N PHE A 32 9.58 0.77 2.34
CA PHE A 32 8.51 0.00 2.99
C PHE A 32 9.03 -0.89 4.12
N ARG A 33 10.20 -1.50 3.95
CA ARG A 33 10.84 -2.30 5.01
C ARG A 33 11.15 -1.44 6.24
N GLN A 34 11.68 -0.23 6.04
CA GLN A 34 11.98 0.69 7.12
C GLN A 34 10.72 1.20 7.83
N LEU A 35 9.67 1.52 7.07
CA LEU A 35 8.40 2.02 7.61
C LEU A 35 7.64 0.96 8.41
N THR A 36 7.61 -0.28 7.92
CA THR A 36 6.77 -1.36 8.48
C THR A 36 7.53 -2.33 9.37
N GLY A 37 8.87 -2.41 9.23
CA GLY A 37 9.69 -3.45 9.85
C GLY A 37 9.51 -4.85 9.23
N LEU A 38 8.78 -4.96 8.11
CA LEU A 38 8.42 -6.24 7.49
C LEU A 38 9.18 -6.49 6.19
N ALA A 39 9.38 -7.77 5.86
CA ALA A 39 9.78 -8.17 4.52
C ALA A 39 8.61 -7.99 3.55
N VAL A 40 8.84 -7.29 2.44
CA VAL A 40 7.82 -6.98 1.43
C VAL A 40 8.04 -7.85 0.20
N ILE A 41 6.96 -8.46 -0.28
CA ILE A 41 6.95 -9.17 -1.57
C ILE A 41 6.66 -8.14 -2.66
N PRO A 42 7.50 -8.01 -3.71
CA PRO A 42 7.25 -7.05 -4.78
C PRO A 42 5.91 -7.31 -5.50
N GLY A 43 5.06 -6.29 -5.53
CA GLY A 43 3.71 -6.34 -6.10
C GLY A 43 2.64 -5.84 -5.14
N THR A 44 1.44 -5.60 -5.68
CA THR A 44 0.28 -5.17 -4.90
C THR A 44 -0.84 -6.20 -4.97
N LEU A 45 -1.54 -6.39 -3.85
CA LEU A 45 -2.82 -7.09 -3.83
C LEU A 45 -3.94 -6.08 -4.11
N ASN A 46 -4.51 -6.10 -5.32
CA ASN A 46 -5.62 -5.20 -5.63
C ASN A 46 -6.93 -5.78 -5.08
N ILE A 47 -7.68 -4.94 -4.36
CA ILE A 47 -8.95 -5.30 -3.74
C ILE A 47 -10.02 -4.34 -4.28
N ASP A 48 -11.05 -4.90 -4.89
CA ASP A 48 -12.25 -4.19 -5.31
C ASP A 48 -13.21 -4.10 -4.12
N LEU A 49 -13.29 -2.93 -3.50
CA LEU A 49 -14.05 -2.71 -2.28
C LEU A 49 -15.54 -2.55 -2.57
N THR A 50 -16.38 -2.98 -1.62
CA THR A 50 -17.84 -2.78 -1.73
C THR A 50 -18.28 -1.34 -1.45
N GLU A 51 -17.37 -0.51 -0.94
CA GLU A 51 -17.56 0.89 -0.60
C GLU A 51 -16.32 1.69 -0.99
N VAL A 52 -16.48 3.01 -1.12
CA VAL A 52 -15.36 3.91 -1.43
C VAL A 52 -14.37 3.89 -0.27
N PHE A 53 -13.09 3.74 -0.58
CA PHE A 53 -12.04 3.84 0.42
C PHE A 53 -11.82 5.30 0.83
N ASP A 54 -11.96 5.59 2.13
CA ASP A 54 -11.69 6.92 2.66
C ASP A 54 -10.17 7.12 2.85
N LEU A 55 -9.58 7.90 1.95
CA LEU A 55 -8.15 8.23 1.93
C LEU A 55 -7.72 9.08 3.14
N SER A 56 -8.64 9.72 3.84
CA SER A 56 -8.32 10.50 5.05
C SER A 56 -7.97 9.63 6.26
N LEU A 57 -8.26 8.32 6.18
CA LEU A 57 -7.95 7.34 7.22
C LEU A 57 -6.53 6.77 7.14
N LEU A 58 -5.70 7.21 6.19
CA LEU A 58 -4.38 6.61 5.95
C LEU A 58 -3.22 7.38 6.60
N ASN A 59 -2.42 6.63 7.36
CA ASN A 59 -0.96 6.75 7.31
C ASN A 59 -0.50 6.20 5.95
N TYR A 60 -0.55 6.99 4.89
CA TYR A 60 0.07 6.62 3.62
C TYR A 60 1.54 7.04 3.63
N ALA A 61 2.37 6.30 2.90
CA ALA A 61 3.71 6.74 2.53
C ALA A 61 3.69 7.08 1.05
N SER A 62 3.96 8.34 0.73
CA SER A 62 4.22 8.78 -0.63
C SER A 62 5.54 8.21 -1.13
N PHE A 63 5.79 8.27 -2.45
CA PHE A 63 7.10 7.93 -3.00
C PHE A 63 8.23 8.78 -2.36
N VAL A 64 7.93 10.03 -1.98
CA VAL A 64 8.85 10.89 -1.23
C VAL A 64 9.16 10.31 0.15
N ASP A 65 8.15 9.83 0.87
CA ASP A 65 8.33 9.16 2.18
C ASP A 65 9.12 7.84 2.05
N LEU A 66 9.17 7.26 0.85
CA LEU A 66 9.96 6.08 0.49
C LEU A 66 11.34 6.44 -0.08
N GLY A 67 11.76 7.70 -0.03
CA GLY A 67 13.08 8.15 -0.49
C GLY A 67 13.24 8.24 -2.03
N MET A 68 12.13 8.32 -2.75
CA MET A 68 12.10 8.50 -4.21
C MET A 68 11.78 9.97 -4.57
N PRO A 69 12.37 10.51 -5.65
CA PRO A 69 12.09 11.87 -6.11
C PRO A 69 10.69 12.05 -6.69
#